data_AF-A0A7U3UYJ6-F1
#
_entry.id   AF-A0A7U3UYJ6-F1
#
_cell.length_a   1.000
_cell.length_b   1.000
_cell.length_c   1.000
_cell.angle_alpha   90.00
_cell.angle_beta   90.00
_cell.angle_gamma   90.00
#
_symmetry.space_group_name_H-M   'P 1'
#
loop_
_entity.id
_entity.type
_entity.pdbx_description
1 polymer ?
#
loop_
_entity_poly.entity_id
_entity_poly.type
_entity_poly.pdbx_seq_one_letter_code
_entity_poly.pdbx_strand_id
1 'polypeptide(L)'
;MNGPDHYREAERRLLMAWEDDSTPERSMQLVAEAQVHATLALAAATATQTSVSAFSADINSRDVDAWDDAIAPDSNAASAHDAADDEAGESR
;
A
#
# COMPACT_ATOMS: atom_id res chain seq x y z
N MET A 1 2.15 -2.15 -3.44
CA MET A 1 1.72 -1.60 -2.13
C MET A 1 0.29 -2.08 -1.88
N ASN A 2 0.00 -2.62 -0.69
CA ASN A 2 -1.37 -3.00 -0.32
C ASN A 2 -2.10 -1.84 0.40
N GLY A 3 -3.37 -2.07 0.78
CA GLY A 3 -4.18 -1.10 1.52
C GLY A 3 -3.48 -0.54 2.79
N PRO A 4 -3.02 -1.39 3.72
CA PRO A 4 -2.21 -0.97 4.86
C PRO A 4 -0.95 -0.17 4.52
N ASP A 5 -0.23 -0.53 3.45
CA ASP A 5 0.97 0.21 3.02
C ASP A 5 0.63 1.61 2.55
N HIS A 6 -0.45 1.76 1.78
CA HIS A 6 -0.96 3.06 1.40
C HIS A 6 -1.38 3.89 2.61
N TYR A 7 -1.97 3.28 3.64
CA TYR A 7 -2.30 4.00 4.87
C TYR A 7 -1.04 4.54 5.58
N ARG A 8 -0.01 3.71 5.77
CA ARG A 8 1.26 4.14 6.37
C ARG A 8 1.94 5.25 5.56
N GLU A 9 1.89 5.15 4.24
CA GLU A 9 2.46 6.16 3.36
C GLU A 9 1.70 7.50 3.47
N ALA A 10 0.37 7.47 3.61
CA ALA A 10 -0.41 8.68 3.88
C ALA A 10 0.01 9.36 5.18
N GLU A 11 0.17 8.60 6.27
CA GLU A 11 0.65 9.13 7.55
C GLU A 11 2.05 9.72 7.44
N ARG A 12 2.98 9.02 6.76
CA ARG A 12 4.34 9.50 6.54
C ARG A 12 4.37 10.82 5.78
N ARG A 13 3.54 10.96 4.73
CA ARG A 13 3.45 12.18 3.93
C ARG A 13 2.86 13.34 4.72
N LEU A 14 1.83 13.09 5.54
CA LEU A 14 1.28 14.10 6.45
C LEU A 14 2.31 14.58 7.48
N LEU A 15 3.08 13.67 8.08
CA LEU A 15 4.15 14.03 9.01
C LEU A 15 5.19 14.93 8.34
N MET A 16 5.65 14.58 7.14
CA MET A 16 6.60 15.43 6.39
C MET A 16 5.98 16.79 6.01
N ALA A 17 4.67 16.86 5.77
CA ALA A 17 4.01 18.14 5.45
C ALA A 17 3.96 19.11 6.65
N TRP A 18 4.06 18.58 7.87
CA TRP A 18 4.07 19.32 9.13
C TRP A 18 5.48 19.63 9.66
N GLU A 19 6.55 19.22 8.96
CA GLU A 19 7.91 19.58 9.33
C GLU A 19 8.11 21.10 9.19
N ASP A 20 8.79 21.71 10.17
CA ASP A 20 8.96 23.17 10.29
C ASP A 20 9.74 23.79 9.09
N ASP A 21 10.47 22.98 8.33
CA ASP A 21 11.25 23.40 7.17
C ASP A 21 10.53 23.19 5.82
N SER A 22 9.30 22.67 5.82
CA SER A 22 8.52 22.47 4.60
C SER A 22 7.97 23.79 4.07
N THR A 23 8.24 24.07 2.78
CA THR A 23 7.64 25.22 2.11
C THR A 23 6.13 25.00 1.91
N PRO A 24 5.31 26.06 1.81
CA PRO A 24 3.87 25.92 1.56
C PRO A 24 3.55 25.05 0.34
N GLU A 25 4.32 25.18 -0.75
CA GLU A 25 4.14 24.39 -1.97
C GLU A 25 4.43 22.90 -1.72
N ARG A 26 5.51 22.60 -0.98
CA ARG A 26 5.87 21.23 -0.63
C ARG A 26 4.84 20.60 0.31
N SER A 27 4.36 21.35 1.31
CA SER A 27 3.30 20.89 2.21
C SER A 27 2.00 20.60 1.44
N MET A 28 1.61 21.47 0.49
CA MET A 28 0.44 21.21 -0.35
C MET A 28 0.60 19.94 -1.20
N GLN A 29 1.76 19.73 -1.81
CA GLN A 29 2.03 18.51 -2.58
C GLN A 29 1.94 17.25 -1.69
N LEU A 30 2.59 17.27 -0.52
CA LEU A 30 2.61 16.15 0.42
C LEU A 30 1.20 15.82 0.95
N VAL A 31 0.39 16.84 1.24
CA VAL A 31 -1.01 16.66 1.65
C VAL A 31 -1.84 16.03 0.52
N ALA A 32 -1.65 16.48 -0.72
CA ALA A 32 -2.35 15.90 -1.87
C ALA A 32 -1.97 14.42 -2.08
N GLU A 33 -0.68 14.10 -2.00
CA GLU A 33 -0.18 12.72 -2.08
C GLU A 33 -0.72 11.86 -0.94
N ALA A 34 -0.72 12.38 0.30
CA ALA A 34 -1.30 11.69 1.44
C ALA A 34 -2.79 11.38 1.24
N GLN A 35 -3.55 12.32 0.68
CA GLN A 35 -4.98 12.14 0.40
C GLN A 35 -5.23 11.03 -0.64
N VAL A 36 -4.41 10.96 -1.69
CA VAL A 36 -4.48 9.86 -2.68
C VAL A 36 -4.22 8.52 -1.99
N HIS A 37 -3.16 8.43 -1.19
CA HIS A 37 -2.82 7.21 -0.45
C HIS A 37 -3.92 6.79 0.54
N ALA A 38 -4.49 7.73 1.30
CA ALA A 38 -5.60 7.45 2.22
C ALA A 38 -6.84 6.95 1.46
N THR A 39 -7.13 7.50 0.28
CA THR A 39 -8.25 7.07 -0.56
C THR A 39 -8.04 5.65 -1.09
N LEU A 40 -6.82 5.33 -1.54
CA LEU A 40 -6.47 3.98 -1.99
C LEU A 40 -6.54 2.95 -0.85
N ALA A 41 -6.08 3.33 0.35
CA ALA A 41 -6.21 2.50 1.54
C ALA A 41 -7.68 2.24 1.90
N LEU A 42 -8.53 3.27 1.83
CA LEU A 42 -9.97 3.13 2.06
C LEU A 42 -10.64 2.23 1.00
N ALA A 43 -10.27 2.40 -0.27
CA ALA A 43 -10.78 1.55 -1.36
C ALA A 43 -10.42 0.08 -1.12
N ALA A 44 -9.17 -0.21 -0.76
CA ALA A 44 -8.73 -1.57 -0.43
C ALA A 44 -9.44 -2.14 0.81
N ALA A 45 -9.63 -1.34 1.86
CA ALA A 45 -10.39 -1.74 3.05
C ALA A 45 -11.86 -2.04 2.73
N THR A 46 -12.45 -1.29 1.81
CA THR A 46 -13.85 -1.46 1.38
C THR A 46 -14.01 -2.71 0.50
N ALA A 47 -13.06 -2.93 -0.42
CA ALA A 47 -13.02 -4.14 -1.25
C ALA A 47 -12.84 -5.41 -0.39
N THR A 48 -12.00 -5.36 0.64
CA THR A 48 -11.77 -6.51 1.54
C THR A 48 -12.91 -6.76 2.53
N GLN A 49 -13.53 -5.72 3.10
CA GLN A 49 -14.67 -5.88 4.03
C GLN A 49 -15.96 -6.31 3.34
N THR A 50 -16.12 -5.94 2.08
CA THR A 50 -17.21 -6.43 1.24
C THR A 50 -16.85 -7.85 0.81
N SER A 51 -16.88 -8.79 1.76
CA SER A 51 -16.67 -10.21 1.49
C SER A 51 -17.45 -10.59 0.24
N VAL A 52 -16.69 -11.06 -0.72
CA VAL A 52 -17.03 -11.43 -2.10
C VAL A 52 -18.27 -12.35 -2.20
N SER A 53 -18.84 -12.88 -1.11
CA SER A 53 -20.05 -13.72 -1.17
C SER A 53 -21.31 -13.02 -1.71
N ALA A 54 -21.45 -11.70 -1.54
CA ALA A 54 -22.57 -10.95 -2.09
C ALA A 54 -22.34 -10.50 -3.55
N PHE A 55 -21.07 -10.37 -3.96
CA PHE A 55 -20.67 -9.90 -5.29
C PHE A 55 -20.24 -11.04 -6.24
N SER A 56 -19.83 -12.20 -5.74
CA SER A 56 -19.40 -13.36 -6.56
C SER A 56 -20.51 -13.97 -7.39
N ALA A 57 -21.77 -13.68 -7.05
CA ALA A 57 -22.92 -14.12 -7.81
C ALA A 57 -23.22 -13.21 -9.04
N ASP A 58 -22.71 -11.97 -9.05
CA ASP A 58 -23.09 -10.94 -10.03
C ASP A 58 -21.88 -10.33 -10.78
N ILE A 59 -20.70 -10.32 -10.16
CA ILE A 59 -19.45 -9.87 -10.75
C ILE A 59 -18.76 -11.04 -11.47
N ASN A 60 -18.16 -10.76 -12.63
CA ASN A 60 -17.39 -11.76 -13.37
C ASN A 60 -16.20 -12.23 -12.51
N SER A 61 -15.98 -13.54 -12.40
CA SER A 61 -14.90 -14.09 -11.58
C SER A 61 -13.51 -13.52 -11.94
N ARG A 62 -13.31 -13.10 -13.20
CA ARG A 62 -12.09 -12.42 -13.64
C ARG A 62 -11.87 -11.04 -13.02
N ASP A 63 -12.95 -10.31 -12.76
CA ASP A 63 -12.84 -9.00 -12.11
C ASP A 63 -12.47 -9.19 -10.63
N VAL A 64 -13.03 -10.21 -9.96
CA VAL A 64 -12.63 -10.59 -8.59
C VAL A 64 -11.13 -10.89 -8.53
N ASP A 65 -10.63 -11.75 -9.43
CA ASP A 65 -9.22 -12.13 -9.44
C ASP A 65 -8.30 -10.91 -9.66
N ALA A 66 -8.71 -9.97 -10.53
CA ALA A 66 -7.96 -8.74 -10.77
C ALA A 66 -7.96 -7.80 -9.56
N TRP A 67 -9.07 -7.76 -8.80
CA TRP A 67 -9.16 -6.98 -7.56
C TRP A 67 -8.32 -7.60 -6.45
N ASP A 68 -8.36 -8.93 -6.29
CA ASP A 68 -7.54 -9.66 -5.33
C ASP A 68 -6.05 -9.47 -5.60
N ASP A 69 -5.62 -9.50 -6.86
CA ASP A 69 -4.24 -9.20 -7.27
C ASP A 69 -3.86 -7.74 -6.95
N ALA A 70 -4.75 -6.78 -7.23
CA ALA A 70 -4.47 -5.36 -6.99
C ALA A 70 -4.34 -4.98 -5.50
N ILE A 71 -5.02 -5.71 -4.61
CA ILE A 71 -4.94 -5.47 -3.15
C ILE A 71 -3.91 -6.36 -2.45
N ALA A 72 -3.42 -7.41 -3.12
CA ALA A 72 -2.39 -8.28 -2.60
C ALA A 72 -1.07 -7.51 -2.39
N PRO A 73 -0.30 -7.83 -1.34
CA PRO A 73 1.05 -7.29 -1.19
C PRO A 73 1.93 -7.72 -2.38
N ASP A 74 2.83 -6.83 -2.83
CA ASP A 74 3.83 -7.16 -3.84
C ASP A 74 4.71 -8.31 -3.33
N SER A 75 4.47 -9.52 -3.82
CA SER A 75 5.19 -10.74 -3.45
C SER A 75 6.68 -10.69 -3.81
N ASN A 76 7.10 -9.73 -4.64
CA ASN A 76 8.49 -9.51 -5.02
C ASN A 76 9.30 -8.71 -3.96
N ALA A 77 8.65 -8.08 -2.99
CA ALA A 77 9.33 -7.39 -1.88
C ALA A 77 9.74 -8.35 -0.75
N ALA A 78 9.10 -9.51 -0.63
CA ALA A 78 9.42 -10.51 0.39
C ALA A 78 10.69 -11.32 0.07
N SER A 79 10.97 -11.57 -1.22
CA SER A 79 12.14 -12.35 -1.66
C SER A 79 13.47 -11.57 -1.56
N ALA A 80 13.43 -10.24 -1.41
CA ALA A 80 14.63 -9.41 -1.29
C ALA A 80 15.18 -9.32 0.14
N HIS A 81 14.40 -9.71 1.16
CA HIS A 81 14.87 -9.72 2.55
C HIS A 81 15.63 -11.01 2.91
N ASP A 82 15.29 -12.14 2.27
CA ASP A 82 15.85 -13.46 2.58
C ASP A 82 17.23 -13.71 1.92
N ALA A 83 17.57 -12.95 0.87
CA ALA A 83 18.84 -13.09 0.16
C ALA A 83 20.02 -12.33 0.80
N ALA A 84 19.76 -11.46 1.79
CA ALA A 84 20.79 -10.64 2.43
C ALA A 84 21.44 -11.31 3.66
N ASP A 85 20.81 -12.34 4.23
CA ASP A 85 21.29 -13.01 5.46
C ASP A 85 22.18 -14.25 5.19
N ASP A 86 22.30 -14.71 3.94
CA ASP A 86 23.05 -15.95 3.62
C ASP A 86 24.53 -15.72 3.22
N GLU A 87 24.97 -14.48 2.91
CA GLU A 87 26.36 -14.20 2.49
C GLU A 87 27.33 -13.78 3.61
N ALA A 88 26.90 -13.71 4.87
CA ALA A 88 27.77 -13.33 6.00
C ALA A 88 28.44 -14.52 6.73
N GLY A 89 28.35 -15.73 6.17
CA GLY A 89 28.54 -16.98 6.91
C GLY A 89 29.75 -17.85 6.59
N GLU A 90 30.69 -17.49 5.70
CA GLU A 90 31.85 -18.36 5.40
C GLU A 90 33.17 -17.58 5.30
N SER A 91 33.82 -17.39 6.45
CA SER A 91 35.27 -17.17 6.54
C SER A 91 35.77 -17.53 7.94
N ARG A 92 36.13 -18.80 8.14
CA ARG A 92 37.04 -19.26 9.18
C ARG A 92 37.90 -20.40 8.68
#